data_AF-A0A087K7Y2-F1
#
_entry.id   AF-A0A087K7Y2-F1
#
_cell.length_a   1.000
_cell.length_b   1.000
_cell.length_c   1.000
_cell.angle_alpha   90.00
_cell.angle_beta   90.00
_cell.angle_gamma   90.00
#
_symmetry.space_group_name_H-M   'P 1'
#
loop_
_entity.id
_entity.type
_entity.pdbx_description
1 polymer ?
#
loop_
_entity_poly.entity_id
_entity_poly.type
_entity_poly.pdbx_seq_one_letter_code
_entity_poly.pdbx_strand_id
1 'polypeptide(L)'
;MSLITTLARLEAVDSGRAQPLATVRHRHLTDRPLVLVPLTTAGEAGAPLGALVGTDREAPRLLAVAQPRDRDLRFAFLAELAEAVLPHIESYADVVEPAERNETDPATGKKTKVEVELCTDAGQLIVPSRAGVEFVRLLGRSMRFRRTAEDDPDTPYPAPARVPLLGRWLTHYGERARVPGSSLLLAATDLLNRHWATGQSSLEDQHLGALLSWIDPPAGSSGAEAALRAELARDGEGQLLCPPAGPATDPDFDNRLLAPAIERYDRARTALASAEDGLAADARLGELSGAEREIRSLLARVMLPTWDAVWRGLDLLRELPEGSRAEDRWTRDRWSFTAHRDRVRSGEPPQPRRDDAVTAAQKLASRETAQAQLEAQEALDDPLVLAGRRLAGEAFLGTVTDVEMTYTESKRPSPRPLVTVRTDERPHLGERTKVYRSLEGKPQTAEFVRAEEEPDQDGDVLLVLRILDRMGRGKEPAPGSVPEPGDRIAWTLFEHDQRGGPKLPDPEETPWTHGGPPGADAATRAEQPDPVTPEDLL
;
A
#
# COMPACT_ATOMS: atom_id res chain seq x y z
N MET A 1 0.65 14.87 -13.23
CA MET A 1 0.88 13.87 -14.28
C MET A 1 2.09 14.30 -15.08
N SER A 2 3.05 13.40 -15.33
CA SER A 2 4.21 13.69 -16.17
C SER A 2 3.80 13.70 -17.65
N LEU A 3 4.64 14.29 -18.51
CA LEU A 3 4.42 14.29 -19.96
C LEU A 3 4.32 12.86 -20.53
N ILE A 4 5.15 11.94 -20.04
CA ILE A 4 5.14 10.55 -20.49
C ILE A 4 3.85 9.83 -20.12
N THR A 5 3.29 10.08 -18.94
CA THR A 5 1.98 9.52 -18.56
C THR A 5 0.87 10.08 -19.44
N THR A 6 0.90 11.38 -19.75
CA THR A 6 -0.08 11.99 -20.66
C THR A 6 0.01 11.39 -22.06
N LEU A 7 1.22 11.23 -22.59
CA LEU A 7 1.45 10.59 -23.89
C LEU A 7 0.94 9.15 -23.89
N ALA A 8 1.30 8.34 -22.89
CA ALA A 8 0.88 6.95 -22.76
C ALA A 8 -0.66 6.82 -22.70
N ARG A 9 -1.36 7.76 -22.05
CA ARG A 9 -2.83 7.78 -22.04
C ARG A 9 -3.42 8.12 -23.42
N LEU A 10 -2.81 9.04 -24.17
CA LEU A 10 -3.24 9.37 -25.53
C LEU A 10 -2.98 8.20 -26.50
N GLU A 11 -1.82 7.57 -26.40
CA GLU A 11 -1.47 6.36 -27.14
C GLU A 11 -2.39 5.19 -26.76
N ALA A 12 -2.83 5.11 -25.50
CA ALA A 12 -3.79 4.10 -25.10
C ALA A 12 -5.13 4.29 -25.82
N VAL A 13 -5.63 5.52 -25.90
CA VAL A 13 -6.85 5.86 -26.65
C VAL A 13 -6.69 5.55 -28.15
N ASP A 14 -5.57 5.92 -28.76
CA ASP A 14 -5.31 5.72 -30.19
C ASP A 14 -5.17 4.24 -30.56
N SER A 15 -4.38 3.49 -29.79
CA SER A 15 -4.15 2.05 -30.02
C SER A 15 -5.30 1.16 -29.53
N GLY A 16 -6.20 1.71 -28.71
CA GLY A 16 -7.27 0.97 -28.05
C GLY A 16 -6.76 -0.06 -27.02
N ARG A 17 -5.57 0.12 -26.44
CA ARG A 17 -4.99 -0.76 -25.41
C ARG A 17 -4.23 0.03 -24.36
N ALA A 18 -4.19 -0.45 -23.11
CA ALA A 18 -3.38 0.21 -22.10
C ALA A 18 -1.89 0.22 -22.49
N GLN A 19 -1.20 1.31 -22.18
CA GLN A 19 0.22 1.47 -22.43
C GLN A 19 1.03 1.24 -21.17
N PRO A 20 2.18 0.55 -21.23
CA PRO A 20 3.03 0.36 -20.06
C PRO A 20 3.55 1.71 -19.56
N LEU A 21 3.57 1.87 -18.24
CA LEU A 21 4.18 2.99 -17.50
C LEU A 21 5.42 2.57 -16.72
N ALA A 22 5.59 1.26 -16.51
CA ALA A 22 6.72 0.67 -15.83
C ALA A 22 7.15 -0.61 -16.55
N THR A 23 8.44 -0.92 -16.47
CA THR A 23 9.05 -2.15 -17.02
C THR A 23 9.31 -3.21 -15.94
N VAL A 24 9.26 -2.81 -14.67
CA VAL A 24 9.44 -3.68 -13.51
C VAL A 24 8.33 -3.47 -12.49
N ARG A 25 8.08 -4.48 -11.66
CA ARG A 25 7.15 -4.39 -10.53
C ARG A 25 7.81 -3.69 -9.34
N HIS A 26 7.32 -2.51 -9.00
CA HIS A 26 7.90 -1.69 -7.90
C HIS A 26 7.44 -2.07 -6.50
N ARG A 27 6.48 -2.99 -6.39
CA ARG A 27 5.95 -3.52 -5.13
C ARG A 27 6.27 -4.98 -4.97
N HIS A 28 6.52 -5.39 -3.74
CA HIS A 28 6.68 -6.80 -3.44
C HIS A 28 5.31 -7.48 -3.50
N LEU A 29 5.24 -8.65 -4.13
CA LEU A 29 4.06 -9.52 -4.06
C LEU A 29 4.53 -10.85 -3.52
N THR A 30 3.93 -11.26 -2.40
CA THR A 30 4.24 -12.57 -1.83
C THR A 30 3.64 -13.68 -2.70
N ASP A 31 4.11 -14.91 -2.51
CA ASP A 31 3.56 -16.06 -3.22
C ASP A 31 2.12 -16.38 -2.78
N ARG A 32 1.80 -16.08 -1.52
CA ARG A 32 0.52 -16.39 -0.88
C ARG A 32 -0.14 -15.16 -0.25
N PRO A 33 -0.52 -14.14 -1.03
CA PRO A 33 -1.23 -13.00 -0.49
C PRO A 33 -2.63 -13.42 -0.01
N LEU A 34 -3.11 -12.80 1.06
CA LEU A 34 -4.51 -12.92 1.50
C LEU A 34 -5.35 -11.89 0.75
N VAL A 35 -6.22 -12.37 -0.14
CA VAL A 35 -7.20 -11.53 -0.82
C VAL A 35 -8.41 -11.33 0.08
N LEU A 36 -8.86 -10.08 0.23
CA LEU A 36 -10.08 -9.70 0.94
C LEU A 36 -10.94 -8.83 0.02
N VAL A 37 -12.08 -9.36 -0.41
CA VAL A 37 -13.11 -8.63 -1.18
C VAL A 37 -14.26 -8.30 -0.25
N PRO A 38 -14.38 -7.07 0.28
CA PRO A 38 -15.46 -6.71 1.19
C PRO A 38 -16.70 -6.20 0.44
N LEU A 39 -17.87 -6.39 1.05
CA LEU A 39 -19.12 -5.68 0.72
C LEU A 39 -19.72 -5.06 1.98
N THR A 40 -20.26 -3.86 1.80
CA THR A 40 -21.02 -3.12 2.81
C THR A 40 -22.47 -2.94 2.38
N THR A 41 -23.35 -2.82 3.36
CA THR A 41 -24.77 -2.54 3.10
C THR A 41 -24.95 -1.12 2.56
N ALA A 42 -25.75 -0.97 1.50
CA ALA A 42 -26.09 0.34 0.97
C ALA A 42 -26.80 1.21 2.03
N GLY A 43 -26.38 2.47 2.15
CA GLY A 43 -27.02 3.46 3.02
C GLY A 43 -26.63 3.41 4.50
N GLU A 44 -25.84 2.43 4.93
CA GLU A 44 -25.32 2.35 6.31
C GLU A 44 -23.79 2.26 6.31
N ALA A 45 -23.14 3.33 6.78
CA ALA A 45 -21.69 3.43 6.73
C ALA A 45 -21.03 2.34 7.59
N GLY A 46 -20.31 1.43 6.94
CA GLY A 46 -19.50 0.41 7.62
C GLY A 46 -20.24 -0.85 8.06
N ALA A 47 -21.55 -0.98 7.82
CA ALA A 47 -22.29 -2.19 8.13
C ALA A 47 -21.86 -3.32 7.16
N PRO A 48 -21.21 -4.39 7.64
CA PRO A 48 -20.74 -5.47 6.77
C PRO A 48 -21.93 -6.22 6.18
N LEU A 49 -21.85 -6.50 4.88
CA LEU A 49 -22.81 -7.35 4.17
C LEU A 49 -22.20 -8.72 3.86
N GLY A 50 -20.95 -8.74 3.45
CA GLY A 50 -20.21 -9.97 3.17
C GLY A 50 -18.73 -9.74 2.89
N ALA A 51 -17.97 -10.83 2.86
CA ALA A 51 -16.56 -10.83 2.48
C ALA A 51 -16.20 -12.14 1.80
N LEU A 52 -15.46 -12.09 0.69
CA LEU A 52 -14.65 -13.22 0.24
C LEU A 52 -13.23 -13.04 0.77
N VAL A 53 -12.70 -14.06 1.42
CA VAL A 53 -11.37 -14.04 2.03
C VAL A 53 -10.64 -15.35 1.77
N GLY A 54 -9.35 -15.27 1.44
CA GLY A 54 -8.54 -16.47 1.24
C GLY A 54 -7.20 -16.24 0.54
N THR A 55 -6.38 -17.29 0.48
CA THR A 55 -5.11 -17.32 -0.27
C THR A 55 -5.15 -18.23 -1.49
N ASP A 56 -6.22 -19.01 -1.65
CA ASP A 56 -6.43 -19.94 -2.75
C ASP A 56 -7.50 -19.38 -3.69
N ARG A 57 -7.12 -19.15 -4.95
CA ARG A 57 -7.98 -18.63 -6.00
C ARG A 57 -9.25 -19.47 -6.19
N GLU A 58 -9.12 -20.79 -6.11
CA GLU A 58 -10.22 -21.72 -6.43
C GLU A 58 -11.13 -22.01 -5.23
N ALA A 59 -10.73 -21.59 -4.02
CA ALA A 59 -11.44 -21.88 -2.78
C ALA A 59 -11.57 -20.66 -1.85
N PRO A 60 -12.24 -19.56 -2.28
CA PRO A 60 -12.50 -18.44 -1.39
C PRO A 60 -13.47 -18.83 -0.26
N ARG A 61 -13.22 -18.34 0.96
CA ARG A 61 -14.17 -18.43 2.07
C ARG A 61 -15.15 -17.26 1.98
N LEU A 62 -16.44 -17.57 1.85
CA LEU A 62 -17.53 -16.58 1.90
C LEU A 62 -18.05 -16.40 3.33
N LEU A 63 -17.98 -15.16 3.81
CA LEU A 63 -18.63 -14.66 5.00
C LEU A 63 -19.83 -13.79 4.59
N ALA A 64 -20.96 -13.91 5.27
CA ALA A 64 -22.20 -13.22 4.91
C ALA A 64 -22.99 -12.81 6.15
N VAL A 65 -23.66 -11.66 6.08
CA VAL A 65 -24.59 -11.18 7.10
C VAL A 65 -26.00 -11.24 6.54
N ALA A 66 -26.79 -12.21 7.00
CA ALA A 66 -28.13 -12.48 6.45
C ALA A 66 -29.13 -11.33 6.71
N GLN A 67 -28.99 -10.64 7.84
CA GLN A 67 -29.74 -9.42 8.12
C GLN A 67 -28.75 -8.36 8.57
N PRO A 68 -28.29 -7.46 7.68
CA PRO A 68 -27.29 -6.48 8.02
C PRO A 68 -27.72 -5.49 9.06
N ARG A 69 -29.00 -5.36 9.46
CA ARG A 69 -29.44 -4.55 10.60
C ARG A 69 -29.35 -5.25 11.96
N ASP A 70 -29.04 -6.54 11.95
CA ASP A 70 -28.94 -7.36 13.14
C ASP A 70 -27.52 -7.29 13.73
N ARG A 71 -27.43 -6.76 14.93
CA ARG A 71 -26.16 -6.52 15.63
C ARG A 71 -25.44 -7.83 15.97
N ASP A 72 -26.16 -8.89 16.32
CA ASP A 72 -25.55 -10.16 16.69
C ASP A 72 -24.94 -10.84 15.46
N LEU A 73 -25.63 -10.77 14.31
CA LEU A 73 -25.08 -11.26 13.04
C LEU A 73 -23.86 -10.46 12.57
N ARG A 74 -23.84 -9.13 12.78
CA ARG A 74 -22.65 -8.31 12.50
C ARG A 74 -21.47 -8.73 13.37
N PHE A 75 -21.68 -8.98 14.66
CA PHE A 75 -20.61 -9.45 15.54
C PHE A 75 -20.12 -10.84 15.19
N ALA A 76 -21.02 -11.76 14.83
CA ALA A 76 -20.67 -13.08 14.34
C ALA A 76 -19.77 -12.97 13.09
N PHE A 77 -20.12 -12.10 12.14
CA PHE A 77 -19.29 -11.82 10.98
C PHE A 77 -17.88 -11.32 11.34
N LEU A 78 -17.75 -10.38 12.30
CA LEU A 78 -16.45 -9.90 12.75
C LEU A 78 -15.61 -11.01 13.39
N ALA A 79 -16.25 -11.92 14.12
CA ALA A 79 -15.60 -13.07 14.72
C ALA A 79 -15.14 -14.10 13.68
N GLU A 80 -15.96 -14.37 12.65
CA GLU A 80 -15.60 -15.23 11.52
C GLU A 80 -14.50 -14.62 10.64
N LEU A 81 -14.51 -13.30 10.45
CA LEU A 81 -13.44 -12.59 9.75
C LEU A 81 -12.12 -12.71 10.51
N ALA A 82 -12.15 -12.57 11.84
CA ALA A 82 -10.97 -12.81 12.67
C ALA A 82 -10.44 -14.24 12.54
N GLU A 83 -11.32 -15.24 12.52
CA GLU A 83 -10.93 -16.64 12.27
C GLU A 83 -10.34 -16.89 10.88
N ALA A 84 -10.77 -16.14 9.88
CA ALA A 84 -10.27 -16.29 8.52
C ALA A 84 -8.92 -15.59 8.29
N VAL A 85 -8.71 -14.43 8.91
CA VAL A 85 -7.56 -13.56 8.64
C VAL A 85 -6.40 -13.79 9.61
N LEU A 86 -6.66 -13.96 10.91
CA LEU A 86 -5.59 -14.07 11.90
C LEU A 86 -4.67 -15.27 11.69
N PRO A 87 -5.16 -16.50 11.38
CA PRO A 87 -4.27 -17.63 11.16
C PRO A 87 -3.27 -17.38 10.03
N HIS A 88 -3.65 -16.61 9.00
CA HIS A 88 -2.72 -16.21 7.94
C HIS A 88 -1.64 -15.27 8.48
N ILE A 89 -2.01 -14.22 9.22
CA ILE A 89 -1.05 -13.26 9.81
C ILE A 89 -0.11 -13.97 10.80
N GLU A 90 -0.68 -14.77 11.70
CA GLU A 90 0.06 -15.46 12.76
C GLU A 90 1.03 -16.52 12.22
N SER A 91 0.75 -17.09 11.04
CA SER A 91 1.66 -18.04 10.39
C SER A 91 3.06 -17.47 10.11
N TYR A 92 3.20 -16.14 10.03
CA TYR A 92 4.48 -15.45 9.86
C TYR A 92 5.12 -14.99 11.18
N ALA A 93 4.36 -14.98 12.28
CA ALA A 93 4.79 -14.38 13.53
C ALA A 93 5.95 -15.14 14.19
N ASP A 94 6.01 -16.46 14.02
CA ASP A 94 7.01 -17.34 14.65
C ASP A 94 8.13 -17.78 13.71
N VAL A 95 8.06 -17.46 12.43
CA VAL A 95 9.11 -17.80 11.46
C VAL A 95 10.11 -16.65 11.39
N VAL A 96 11.16 -16.72 12.19
CA VAL A 96 12.13 -15.63 12.41
C VAL A 96 13.55 -15.99 11.96
N GLU A 97 14.33 -14.96 11.67
CA GLU A 97 15.77 -15.01 11.43
C GLU A 97 16.51 -13.99 12.31
N PRO A 98 17.77 -14.26 12.69
CA PRO A 98 18.57 -13.30 13.42
C PRO A 98 18.90 -12.09 12.53
N ALA A 99 18.70 -10.89 13.07
CA ALA A 99 19.03 -9.64 12.39
C ALA A 99 19.74 -8.68 13.36
N GLU A 100 20.58 -7.80 12.80
CA GLU A 100 21.24 -6.75 13.59
C GLU A 100 20.42 -5.46 13.56
N ARG A 101 20.17 -4.89 14.74
CA ARG A 101 19.60 -3.55 14.87
C ARG A 101 20.53 -2.66 15.68
N ASN A 102 20.68 -1.41 15.24
CA ASN A 102 21.37 -0.40 16.05
C ASN A 102 20.41 0.11 17.12
N GLU A 103 20.78 -0.07 18.38
CA GLU A 103 20.07 0.47 19.53
C GLU A 103 20.94 1.51 20.22
N THR A 104 20.33 2.60 20.67
CA THR A 104 21.06 3.63 21.42
C THR A 104 21.00 3.25 22.89
N ASP A 105 22.16 2.97 23.48
CA ASP A 105 22.30 2.70 24.90
C ASP A 105 21.79 3.91 25.71
N PRO A 106 20.75 3.76 26.53
CA PRO A 106 20.18 4.86 27.31
C PRO A 106 21.17 5.50 28.30
N ALA A 107 22.14 4.74 28.80
CA ALA A 107 23.11 5.22 29.78
C ALA A 107 24.31 5.93 29.14
N THR A 108 24.74 5.49 27.95
CA THR A 108 25.96 6.01 27.29
C THR A 108 25.70 6.86 26.05
N GLY A 109 24.47 6.83 25.52
CA GLY A 109 24.09 7.50 24.27
C GLY A 109 24.78 6.92 23.03
N LYS A 110 25.54 5.82 23.17
CA LYS A 110 26.25 5.18 22.06
C LYS A 110 25.33 4.20 21.34
N LYS A 111 25.48 4.13 20.01
CA LYS A 111 24.80 3.11 19.20
C LYS A 111 25.56 1.80 19.30
N THR A 112 24.90 0.76 19.79
CA THR A 112 25.41 -0.60 19.88
C THR A 112 24.59 -1.49 18.96
N LYS A 113 25.22 -2.47 18.32
CA LYS A 113 24.52 -3.48 17.52
C LYS A 113 23.99 -4.54 18.46
N VAL A 114 22.68 -4.77 18.42
CA VAL A 114 22.00 -5.82 19.17
C VAL A 114 21.41 -6.80 18.17
N GLU A 115 21.54 -8.09 18.48
CA GLU A 115 20.88 -9.16 17.74
C GLU A 115 19.41 -9.21 18.16
N VAL A 116 18.52 -9.15 17.17
CA VAL A 116 17.07 -9.17 17.36
C VAL A 116 16.46 -10.18 16.39
N GLU A 117 15.27 -10.67 16.73
CA GLU A 117 14.51 -11.52 15.83
C GLU A 117 13.79 -10.67 14.79
N LEU A 118 13.95 -11.01 13.51
CA LEU A 118 13.20 -10.43 12.40
C LEU A 118 12.32 -11.53 11.81
N CYS A 119 11.03 -11.26 11.58
CA CYS A 119 10.18 -12.19 10.83
C CYS A 119 10.76 -12.38 9.42
N THR A 120 10.95 -13.63 9.02
CA THR A 120 11.47 -14.00 7.68
C THR A 120 10.60 -13.44 6.56
N ASP A 121 9.31 -13.30 6.81
CA ASP A 121 8.34 -12.71 5.90
C ASP A 121 7.19 -12.05 6.68
N ALA A 122 6.20 -11.46 5.98
CA ALA A 122 5.03 -10.85 6.59
C ALA A 122 3.75 -11.16 5.81
N GLY A 123 2.61 -11.29 6.51
CA GLY A 123 1.32 -11.48 5.86
C GLY A 123 0.97 -10.28 4.97
N GLN A 124 0.74 -10.50 3.68
CA GLN A 124 0.34 -9.46 2.74
C GLN A 124 -1.17 -9.54 2.48
N LEU A 125 -1.85 -8.40 2.56
CA LEU A 125 -3.28 -8.28 2.28
C LEU A 125 -3.50 -7.53 0.95
N ILE A 126 -4.35 -8.10 0.09
CA ILE A 126 -4.76 -7.49 -1.17
C ILE A 126 -6.27 -7.24 -1.14
N VAL A 127 -6.68 -6.02 -1.48
CA VAL A 127 -8.08 -5.62 -1.65
C VAL A 127 -8.30 -5.16 -3.10
N PRO A 128 -9.54 -5.18 -3.63
CA PRO A 128 -9.75 -4.86 -5.04
C PRO A 128 -9.42 -3.41 -5.39
N SER A 129 -9.83 -2.47 -4.55
CA SER A 129 -9.77 -1.03 -4.82
C SER A 129 -9.37 -0.23 -3.58
N ARG A 130 -9.13 1.09 -3.74
CA ARG A 130 -8.86 2.00 -2.61
C ARG A 130 -9.96 1.97 -1.55
N ALA A 131 -11.21 1.82 -1.98
CA ALA A 131 -12.32 1.75 -1.05
C ALA A 131 -12.25 0.50 -0.14
N GLY A 132 -11.65 -0.59 -0.62
CA GLY A 132 -11.32 -1.75 0.21
C GLY A 132 -10.27 -1.43 1.29
N VAL A 133 -9.27 -0.60 0.99
CA VAL A 133 -8.27 -0.16 1.98
C VAL A 133 -8.95 0.67 3.08
N GLU A 134 -9.84 1.59 2.70
CA GLU A 134 -10.61 2.38 3.67
C GLU A 134 -11.55 1.52 4.51
N PHE A 135 -12.14 0.48 3.92
CA PHE A 135 -12.93 -0.49 4.69
C PHE A 135 -12.09 -1.25 5.72
N VAL A 136 -10.90 -1.74 5.35
CA VAL A 136 -9.97 -2.38 6.30
C VAL A 136 -9.60 -1.43 7.46
N ARG A 137 -9.36 -0.16 7.16
CA ARG A 137 -9.08 0.87 8.17
C ARG A 137 -10.26 1.11 9.11
N LEU A 138 -11.48 1.11 8.56
CA LEU A 138 -12.71 1.23 9.34
C LEU A 138 -12.89 0.03 10.29
N LEU A 139 -12.68 -1.20 9.79
CA LEU A 139 -12.72 -2.41 10.61
C LEU A 139 -11.71 -2.34 11.75
N GLY A 140 -10.45 -1.98 11.45
CA GLY A 140 -9.41 -1.81 12.47
C GLY A 140 -9.82 -0.85 13.59
N ARG A 141 -10.43 0.29 13.24
CA ARG A 141 -10.98 1.25 14.20
C ARG A 141 -12.13 0.69 15.03
N SER A 142 -13.07 0.00 14.39
CA SER A 142 -14.28 -0.50 15.05
C SER A 142 -14.05 -1.69 15.98
N MET A 143 -12.96 -2.44 15.76
CA MET A 143 -12.69 -3.70 16.45
C MET A 143 -11.65 -3.56 17.58
N ARG A 144 -10.62 -2.72 17.43
CA ARG A 144 -9.42 -2.79 18.29
C ARG A 144 -9.63 -2.49 19.79
N PHE A 145 -10.73 -1.83 20.15
CA PHE A 145 -11.09 -1.48 21.53
C PHE A 145 -12.28 -2.27 22.07
N ARG A 146 -12.75 -3.29 21.34
CA ARG A 146 -13.86 -4.14 21.82
C ARG A 146 -13.39 -4.90 23.06
N ARG A 147 -14.16 -4.81 24.16
CA ARG A 147 -13.83 -5.47 25.42
C ARG A 147 -14.11 -6.97 25.35
N THR A 148 -13.17 -7.74 25.86
CA THR A 148 -13.31 -9.19 26.02
C THR A 148 -13.89 -9.52 27.40
N ALA A 149 -14.24 -10.79 27.61
CA ALA A 149 -14.68 -11.28 28.92
C ALA A 149 -13.56 -11.18 29.99
N GLU A 150 -12.29 -11.18 29.57
CA GLU A 150 -11.15 -11.03 30.48
C GLU A 150 -10.99 -9.57 30.92
N ASP A 151 -11.24 -8.61 30.02
CA ASP A 151 -11.11 -7.18 30.30
C ASP A 151 -12.25 -6.65 31.19
N ASP A 152 -13.46 -7.18 31.01
CA ASP A 152 -14.68 -6.72 31.67
C ASP A 152 -15.63 -7.91 31.91
N PRO A 153 -15.41 -8.71 32.97
CA PRO A 153 -16.19 -9.93 33.23
C PRO A 153 -17.69 -9.71 33.41
N ASP A 154 -18.09 -8.49 33.81
CA ASP A 154 -19.48 -8.12 34.02
C ASP A 154 -20.17 -7.63 32.73
N THR A 155 -19.45 -7.56 31.61
CA THR A 155 -20.02 -7.10 30.34
C THR A 155 -21.04 -8.12 29.81
N PRO A 156 -22.28 -7.71 29.48
CA PRO A 156 -23.32 -8.66 29.05
C PRO A 156 -23.03 -9.37 27.73
N TYR A 157 -22.20 -8.77 26.86
CA TYR A 157 -21.88 -9.27 25.52
C TYR A 157 -20.38 -9.08 25.20
N PRO A 158 -19.49 -9.90 25.77
CA PRO A 158 -18.05 -9.77 25.55
C PRO A 158 -17.69 -10.16 24.12
N ALA A 159 -16.80 -9.39 23.49
CA ALA A 159 -16.24 -9.77 22.20
C ALA A 159 -15.27 -10.94 22.35
N PRO A 160 -15.25 -11.92 21.43
CA PRO A 160 -14.20 -12.93 21.38
C PRO A 160 -12.82 -12.27 21.26
N ALA A 161 -11.81 -12.73 22.01
CA ALA A 161 -10.47 -12.11 22.07
C ALA A 161 -9.79 -11.90 20.70
N ARG A 162 -10.09 -12.76 19.72
CA ARG A 162 -9.64 -12.64 18.34
C ARG A 162 -10.14 -11.37 17.62
N VAL A 163 -11.29 -10.83 18.01
CA VAL A 163 -11.89 -9.63 17.37
C VAL A 163 -11.04 -8.38 17.63
N PRO A 164 -10.77 -7.96 18.89
CA PRO A 164 -9.89 -6.82 19.13
C PRO A 164 -8.45 -7.08 18.66
N LEU A 165 -7.96 -8.31 18.72
CA LEU A 165 -6.65 -8.67 18.15
C LEU A 165 -6.58 -8.39 16.64
N LEU A 166 -7.57 -8.86 15.86
CA LEU A 166 -7.65 -8.52 14.43
C LEU A 166 -7.77 -7.00 14.23
N GLY A 167 -8.55 -6.30 15.07
CA GLY A 167 -8.66 -4.85 15.01
C GLY A 167 -7.31 -4.12 15.15
N ARG A 168 -6.44 -4.59 16.04
CA ARG A 168 -5.08 -4.05 16.22
C ARG A 168 -4.22 -4.28 14.98
N TRP A 169 -4.28 -5.48 14.39
CA TRP A 169 -3.57 -5.79 13.15
C TRP A 169 -4.08 -4.95 11.98
N LEU A 170 -5.39 -4.91 11.71
CA LEU A 170 -5.96 -4.12 10.62
C LEU A 170 -5.68 -2.61 10.78
N THR A 171 -5.59 -2.11 12.03
CA THR A 171 -5.13 -0.75 12.29
C THR A 171 -3.67 -0.56 11.84
N HIS A 172 -2.78 -1.52 12.12
CA HIS A 172 -1.40 -1.49 11.62
C HIS A 172 -1.34 -1.54 10.09
N TYR A 173 -2.00 -2.49 9.43
CA TYR A 173 -2.07 -2.58 7.97
C TYR A 173 -2.61 -1.28 7.35
N GLY A 174 -3.64 -0.70 7.96
CA GLY A 174 -4.21 0.59 7.57
C GLY A 174 -3.23 1.77 7.68
N GLU A 175 -2.39 1.82 8.72
CA GLU A 175 -1.31 2.80 8.81
C GLU A 175 -0.25 2.58 7.73
N ARG A 176 0.07 1.32 7.43
CA ARG A 176 1.09 0.92 6.46
C ARG A 176 0.68 1.18 5.02
N ALA A 177 -0.60 1.03 4.68
CA ALA A 177 -1.13 1.43 3.38
C ALA A 177 -0.91 2.93 3.06
N ARG A 178 -0.74 3.77 4.08
CA ARG A 178 -0.42 5.21 3.93
C ARG A 178 1.07 5.51 3.84
N VAL A 179 1.93 4.51 3.99
CA VAL A 179 3.38 4.67 3.86
C VAL A 179 3.79 4.37 2.42
N PRO A 180 4.32 5.37 1.68
CA PRO A 180 4.83 5.14 0.34
C PRO A 180 5.83 4.00 0.30
N GLY A 181 5.73 3.14 -0.70
CA GLY A 181 6.59 1.97 -0.86
C GLY A 181 6.17 0.74 -0.07
N SER A 182 5.28 0.85 0.92
CA SER A 182 4.81 -0.31 1.68
C SER A 182 4.00 -1.28 0.80
N SER A 183 4.15 -2.56 1.05
CA SER A 183 3.49 -3.67 0.35
C SER A 183 2.64 -4.52 1.30
N LEU A 184 2.42 -4.14 2.56
CA LEU A 184 1.63 -4.95 3.50
C LEU A 184 0.12 -4.98 3.17
N LEU A 185 -0.46 -3.85 2.76
CA LEU A 185 -1.86 -3.75 2.34
C LEU A 185 -1.92 -2.98 1.02
N LEU A 186 -2.37 -3.63 -0.04
CA LEU A 186 -2.38 -3.07 -1.39
C LEU A 186 -3.75 -3.17 -2.03
N ALA A 187 -4.13 -2.13 -2.79
CA ALA A 187 -5.28 -2.17 -3.68
C ALA A 187 -4.85 -2.65 -5.08
N ALA A 188 -5.56 -3.62 -5.64
CA ALA A 188 -5.26 -4.16 -6.97
C ALA A 188 -5.34 -3.05 -8.05
N THR A 189 -6.35 -2.17 -8.00
CA THR A 189 -6.45 -1.03 -8.92
C THR A 189 -5.23 -0.10 -8.84
N ASP A 190 -4.71 0.18 -7.64
CA ASP A 190 -3.54 1.06 -7.49
C ASP A 190 -2.26 0.39 -7.96
N LEU A 191 -2.13 -0.92 -7.77
CA LEU A 191 -0.99 -1.67 -8.32
C LEU A 191 -1.02 -1.66 -9.85
N LEU A 192 -2.15 -1.96 -10.46
CA LEU A 192 -2.30 -1.98 -11.92
C LEU A 192 -2.06 -0.58 -12.53
N ASN A 193 -2.67 0.46 -11.97
CA ASN A 193 -2.49 1.84 -12.48
C ASN A 193 -1.07 2.40 -12.34
N ARG A 194 -0.21 1.76 -11.52
CA ARG A 194 1.23 2.11 -11.49
C ARG A 194 1.99 1.61 -12.70
N HIS A 195 1.51 0.54 -13.35
CA HIS A 195 2.24 -0.14 -14.42
C HIS A 195 1.59 0.06 -15.79
N TRP A 196 0.31 0.44 -15.84
CA TRP A 196 -0.40 0.66 -17.10
C TRP A 196 -1.20 1.98 -17.08
N ALA A 197 -1.09 2.74 -18.17
CA ALA A 197 -1.92 3.88 -18.48
C ALA A 197 -3.11 3.44 -19.35
N THR A 198 -4.32 3.81 -18.94
CA THR A 198 -5.54 3.58 -19.72
C THR A 198 -6.01 4.88 -20.38
N GLY A 199 -6.97 4.77 -21.30
CA GLY A 199 -7.72 5.93 -21.80
C GLY A 199 -8.75 6.51 -20.81
N GLN A 200 -8.93 5.88 -19.66
CA GLN A 200 -9.98 6.23 -18.69
C GLN A 200 -9.53 7.29 -17.70
N SER A 201 -10.47 7.97 -17.06
CA SER A 201 -10.19 8.79 -15.88
C SER A 201 -9.73 7.93 -14.70
N SER A 202 -9.01 8.54 -13.76
CA SER A 202 -8.57 7.85 -12.53
C SER A 202 -9.72 7.35 -11.64
N LEU A 203 -10.93 7.89 -11.84
CA LEU A 203 -12.13 7.44 -11.14
C LEU A 203 -12.68 6.15 -11.77
N GLU A 204 -12.79 6.11 -13.10
CA GLU A 204 -13.17 4.92 -13.86
C GLU A 204 -12.18 3.77 -13.65
N ASP A 205 -10.88 4.08 -13.52
CA ASP A 205 -9.86 3.08 -13.19
C ASP A 205 -10.03 2.43 -11.80
N GLN A 206 -10.94 2.93 -10.94
CA GLN A 206 -11.31 2.21 -9.70
C GLN A 206 -12.29 1.05 -9.95
N HIS A 207 -12.89 0.96 -11.14
CA HIS A 207 -13.66 -0.21 -11.57
C HIS A 207 -12.69 -1.30 -12.07
N LEU A 208 -12.30 -2.22 -11.18
CA LEU A 208 -11.25 -3.22 -11.45
C LEU A 208 -11.46 -4.01 -12.75
N GLY A 209 -12.70 -4.43 -13.06
CA GLY A 209 -12.99 -5.15 -14.30
C GLY A 209 -12.82 -4.30 -15.57
N ALA A 210 -13.07 -2.99 -15.49
CA ALA A 210 -12.91 -2.07 -16.61
C ALA A 210 -11.42 -1.77 -16.84
N LEU A 211 -10.67 -1.54 -15.75
CA LEU A 211 -9.22 -1.41 -15.77
C LEU A 211 -8.54 -2.63 -16.40
N LEU A 212 -8.90 -3.85 -15.97
CA LEU A 212 -8.36 -5.08 -16.56
C LEU A 212 -8.75 -5.26 -18.03
N SER A 213 -9.92 -4.76 -18.44
CA SER A 213 -10.34 -4.78 -19.84
C SER A 213 -9.51 -3.85 -20.73
N TRP A 214 -8.93 -2.79 -20.17
CA TRP A 214 -7.95 -1.97 -20.87
C TRP A 214 -6.57 -2.63 -20.99
N ILE A 215 -6.14 -3.30 -19.91
CA ILE A 215 -4.81 -3.92 -19.82
C ILE A 215 -4.72 -5.17 -20.70
N ASP A 216 -5.72 -6.04 -20.60
CA ASP A 216 -5.79 -7.31 -21.32
C ASP A 216 -7.21 -7.50 -21.91
N PRO A 217 -7.56 -6.76 -22.97
CA PRO A 217 -8.87 -6.87 -23.61
C PRO A 217 -9.06 -8.22 -24.31
N PRO A 218 -10.28 -8.76 -24.36
CA PRO A 218 -10.60 -9.92 -25.20
C PRO A 218 -10.19 -9.71 -26.66
N ALA A 219 -9.74 -10.79 -27.31
CA ALA A 219 -9.30 -10.75 -28.69
C ALA A 219 -10.39 -10.16 -29.61
N GLY A 220 -10.00 -9.19 -30.46
CA GLY A 220 -10.90 -8.54 -31.41
C GLY A 220 -11.74 -7.39 -30.82
N SER A 221 -11.52 -6.99 -29.57
CA SER A 221 -12.12 -5.79 -28.97
C SER A 221 -11.06 -4.79 -28.53
N SER A 222 -11.39 -3.50 -28.60
CA SER A 222 -10.59 -2.45 -27.97
C SER A 222 -10.81 -2.43 -26.46
N GLY A 223 -9.84 -1.91 -25.72
CA GLY A 223 -9.94 -1.68 -24.28
C GLY A 223 -11.14 -0.81 -23.91
N ALA A 224 -11.43 0.22 -24.70
CA ALA A 224 -12.60 1.09 -24.51
C ALA A 224 -13.93 0.32 -24.64
N GLU A 225 -14.09 -0.50 -25.68
CA GLU A 225 -15.31 -1.31 -25.88
C GLU A 225 -15.47 -2.40 -24.81
N ALA A 226 -14.36 -3.02 -24.40
CA ALA A 226 -14.35 -4.05 -23.38
C ALA A 226 -14.65 -3.46 -21.99
N ALA A 227 -14.06 -2.31 -21.66
CA ALA A 227 -14.32 -1.58 -20.42
C ALA A 227 -15.78 -1.10 -20.33
N LEU A 228 -16.30 -0.49 -21.40
CA LEU A 228 -17.71 -0.09 -21.47
C LEU A 228 -18.65 -1.28 -21.28
N ARG A 229 -18.31 -2.44 -21.87
CA ARG A 229 -19.06 -3.68 -21.64
C ARG A 229 -18.96 -4.13 -20.18
N ALA A 230 -17.79 -4.07 -19.55
CA ALA A 230 -17.64 -4.43 -18.15
C ALA A 230 -18.53 -3.55 -17.25
N GLU A 231 -18.61 -2.25 -17.53
CA GLU A 231 -19.39 -1.30 -16.74
C GLU A 231 -20.91 -1.45 -16.93
N LEU A 232 -21.36 -1.76 -18.15
CA LEU A 232 -22.78 -1.65 -18.52
C LEU A 232 -23.48 -2.97 -18.79
N ALA A 233 -22.75 -4.04 -19.09
CA ALA A 233 -23.38 -5.30 -19.49
C ALA A 233 -24.16 -5.89 -18.32
N ARG A 234 -25.43 -6.20 -18.59
CA ARG A 234 -26.34 -6.85 -17.66
C ARG A 234 -26.82 -8.19 -18.23
N ASP A 235 -27.12 -9.12 -17.34
CA ASP A 235 -27.77 -10.38 -17.71
C ASP A 235 -29.27 -10.19 -18.04
N GLY A 236 -29.95 -11.30 -18.36
CA GLY A 236 -31.39 -11.28 -18.66
C GLY A 236 -32.29 -10.90 -17.48
N GLU A 237 -31.75 -10.92 -16.26
CA GLU A 237 -32.43 -10.51 -15.01
C GLU A 237 -32.12 -9.05 -14.65
N GLY A 238 -31.34 -8.35 -15.49
CA GLY A 238 -30.95 -6.97 -15.30
C GLY A 238 -29.84 -6.77 -14.27
N GLN A 239 -29.04 -7.79 -13.94
CA GLN A 239 -27.91 -7.70 -13.01
C GLN A 239 -26.60 -7.46 -13.76
N LEU A 240 -25.70 -6.66 -13.20
CA LEU A 240 -24.38 -6.41 -13.80
C LEU A 240 -23.57 -7.71 -13.93
N LEU A 241 -22.97 -7.92 -15.11
CA LEU A 241 -22.04 -9.03 -15.35
C LEU A 241 -20.70 -8.83 -14.64
N CYS A 242 -20.28 -7.57 -14.48
CA CYS A 242 -19.11 -7.19 -13.69
C CYS A 242 -19.56 -6.19 -12.62
N PRO A 243 -19.95 -6.68 -11.43
CA PRO A 243 -20.34 -5.80 -10.33
C PRO A 243 -19.19 -4.89 -9.88
N PRO A 244 -19.49 -3.76 -9.21
CA PRO A 244 -18.46 -2.92 -8.61
C PRO A 244 -17.51 -3.73 -7.71
N ALA A 245 -16.23 -3.38 -7.73
CA ALA A 245 -15.17 -4.10 -7.01
C ALA A 245 -15.18 -3.88 -5.48
N GLY A 246 -16.37 -3.66 -4.89
CA GLY A 246 -16.59 -3.39 -3.48
C GLY A 246 -15.99 -2.07 -2.98
N PRO A 247 -16.34 -1.64 -1.75
CA PRO A 247 -17.31 -2.27 -0.85
C PRO A 247 -18.77 -1.97 -1.22
N ALA A 248 -19.02 -1.08 -2.18
CA ALA A 248 -20.37 -0.77 -2.66
C ALA A 248 -20.97 -1.88 -3.53
N THR A 249 -22.29 -1.95 -3.56
CA THR A 249 -23.13 -2.88 -4.34
C THR A 249 -23.88 -2.14 -5.46
N ASP A 250 -24.37 -2.90 -6.45
CA ASP A 250 -25.25 -2.37 -7.50
C ASP A 250 -26.67 -2.13 -6.93
N PRO A 251 -27.28 -0.93 -7.10
CA PRO A 251 -28.62 -0.67 -6.60
C PRO A 251 -29.70 -1.62 -7.14
N ASP A 252 -29.56 -2.12 -8.37
CA ASP A 252 -30.52 -3.10 -8.92
C ASP A 252 -30.40 -4.46 -8.21
N PHE A 253 -29.19 -4.89 -7.83
CA PHE A 253 -28.98 -6.06 -6.99
C PHE A 253 -29.60 -5.88 -5.60
N ASP A 254 -29.34 -4.74 -4.96
CA ASP A 254 -29.83 -4.45 -3.62
C ASP A 254 -31.36 -4.46 -3.57
N ASN A 255 -32.01 -3.78 -4.51
CA ASN A 255 -33.46 -3.58 -4.49
C ASN A 255 -34.23 -4.81 -5.01
N ARG A 256 -33.73 -5.49 -6.04
CA ARG A 256 -34.51 -6.54 -6.73
C ARG A 256 -34.22 -7.95 -6.22
N LEU A 257 -33.01 -8.18 -5.70
CA LEU A 257 -32.59 -9.52 -5.27
C LEU A 257 -32.33 -9.58 -3.77
N LEU A 258 -31.46 -8.72 -3.25
CA LEU A 258 -31.03 -8.80 -1.85
C LEU A 258 -32.16 -8.45 -0.88
N ALA A 259 -32.84 -7.32 -1.06
CA ALA A 259 -33.92 -6.90 -0.16
C ALA A 259 -35.05 -7.96 -0.07
N PRO A 260 -35.60 -8.52 -1.17
CA PRO A 260 -36.57 -9.61 -1.08
C PRO A 260 -36.05 -10.91 -0.44
N ALA A 261 -34.75 -11.20 -0.56
CA ALA A 261 -34.14 -12.34 0.13
C ALA A 261 -34.05 -12.10 1.65
N ILE A 262 -33.66 -10.89 2.07
CA ILE A 262 -33.66 -10.48 3.48
C ILE A 262 -35.08 -10.52 4.06
N GLU A 263 -36.10 -10.04 3.33
CA GLU A 263 -37.50 -10.11 3.79
C GLU A 263 -37.99 -11.56 3.97
N ARG A 264 -37.54 -12.49 3.13
CA ARG A 264 -37.83 -13.92 3.31
C ARG A 264 -37.11 -14.49 4.52
N TYR A 265 -35.85 -14.13 4.73
CA TYR A 265 -35.11 -14.49 5.92
C TYR A 265 -35.79 -13.98 7.19
N ASP A 266 -36.22 -12.73 7.23
CA ASP A 266 -36.93 -12.16 8.38
C ASP A 266 -38.26 -12.86 8.64
N ARG A 267 -39.05 -13.14 7.59
CA ARG A 267 -40.31 -13.91 7.73
C ARG A 267 -40.06 -15.32 8.27
N ALA A 268 -39.05 -16.02 7.75
CA ALA A 268 -38.69 -17.36 8.22
C ALA A 268 -38.22 -17.33 9.69
N ARG A 269 -37.46 -16.30 10.07
CA ARG A 269 -37.01 -16.10 11.45
C ARG A 269 -38.17 -15.84 12.41
N THR A 270 -39.13 -14.99 12.04
CA THR A 270 -40.35 -14.75 12.83
C THR A 270 -41.21 -16.02 12.92
N ALA A 271 -41.32 -16.79 11.85
CA ALA A 271 -42.07 -18.05 11.83
C ALA A 271 -41.42 -19.10 12.75
N LEU A 272 -40.09 -19.20 12.76
CA LEU A 272 -39.36 -20.08 13.68
C LEU A 272 -39.58 -19.68 15.14
N ALA A 273 -39.48 -18.38 15.44
CA ALA A 273 -39.66 -17.87 16.80
C ALA A 273 -41.09 -18.06 17.35
N SER A 274 -42.08 -18.27 16.48
CA SER A 274 -43.48 -18.48 16.83
C SER A 274 -43.93 -19.96 16.77
N ALA A 275 -43.01 -20.90 16.53
CA ALA A 275 -43.34 -22.32 16.50
C ALA A 275 -43.74 -22.83 17.90
N GLU A 276 -44.90 -23.50 17.99
CA GLU A 276 -45.47 -23.99 19.25
C GLU A 276 -45.06 -25.44 19.59
N ASP A 277 -44.58 -26.20 18.59
CA ASP A 277 -44.14 -27.58 18.75
C ASP A 277 -42.82 -27.87 18.00
N GLY A 278 -42.15 -28.96 18.40
CA GLY A 278 -40.83 -29.31 17.88
C GLY A 278 -40.81 -29.70 16.40
N LEU A 279 -41.88 -30.32 15.87
CA LEU A 279 -41.95 -30.69 14.46
C LEU A 279 -42.11 -29.46 13.57
N ALA A 280 -42.91 -28.49 14.02
CA ALA A 280 -43.04 -27.19 13.38
C ALA A 280 -41.72 -26.41 13.46
N ALA A 281 -41.05 -26.40 14.61
CA ALA A 281 -39.75 -25.73 14.77
C ALA A 281 -38.69 -26.29 13.81
N ASP A 282 -38.58 -27.60 13.65
CA ASP A 282 -37.64 -28.23 12.72
C ASP A 282 -37.91 -27.84 11.26
N ALA A 283 -39.17 -27.83 10.84
CA ALA A 283 -39.55 -27.40 9.49
C ALA A 283 -39.21 -25.92 9.26
N ARG A 284 -39.50 -25.03 10.23
CA ARG A 284 -39.19 -23.60 10.15
C ARG A 284 -37.69 -23.31 10.19
N LEU A 285 -36.92 -24.11 10.92
CA LEU A 285 -35.46 -24.04 10.91
C LEU A 285 -34.92 -24.36 9.51
N GLY A 286 -35.47 -25.38 8.84
CA GLY A 286 -35.14 -25.70 7.45
C GLY A 286 -35.43 -24.55 6.48
N GLU A 287 -36.56 -23.85 6.65
CA GLU A 287 -36.92 -22.65 5.87
C GLU A 287 -35.93 -21.50 6.11
N LEU A 288 -35.58 -21.24 7.38
CA LEU A 288 -34.61 -20.20 7.75
C LEU A 288 -33.23 -20.48 7.15
N SER A 289 -32.73 -21.71 7.28
CA SER A 289 -31.47 -22.14 6.66
C SER A 289 -31.53 -22.11 5.13
N GLY A 290 -32.71 -22.31 4.54
CA GLY A 290 -32.95 -22.10 3.11
C GLY A 290 -32.76 -20.64 2.70
N ALA A 291 -33.38 -19.71 3.42
CA ALA A 291 -33.28 -18.28 3.16
C ALA A 291 -31.85 -17.75 3.39
N GLU A 292 -31.13 -18.22 4.41
CA GLU A 292 -29.72 -17.85 4.64
C GLU A 292 -28.83 -18.31 3.47
N ARG A 293 -28.99 -19.57 3.02
CA ARG A 293 -28.24 -20.10 1.86
C ARG A 293 -28.52 -19.32 0.59
N GLU A 294 -29.74 -18.85 0.40
CA GLU A 294 -30.07 -18.01 -0.74
C GLU A 294 -29.34 -16.68 -0.71
N ILE A 295 -29.32 -15.98 0.43
CA ILE A 295 -28.56 -14.73 0.58
C ILE A 295 -27.07 -14.99 0.32
N ARG A 296 -26.51 -16.05 0.88
CA ARG A 296 -25.11 -16.46 0.62
C ARG A 296 -24.86 -16.71 -0.86
N SER A 297 -25.77 -17.39 -1.56
CA SER A 297 -25.66 -17.63 -3.00
C SER A 297 -25.72 -16.35 -3.82
N LEU A 298 -26.56 -15.39 -3.44
CA LEU A 298 -26.65 -14.07 -4.09
C LEU A 298 -25.35 -13.28 -3.91
N LEU A 299 -24.83 -13.22 -2.67
CA LEU A 299 -23.56 -12.55 -2.37
C LEU A 299 -22.38 -13.22 -3.10
N ALA A 300 -22.31 -14.55 -3.11
CA ALA A 300 -21.29 -15.28 -3.87
C ALA A 300 -21.29 -14.87 -5.35
N ARG A 301 -22.47 -14.85 -5.99
CA ARG A 301 -22.63 -14.52 -7.41
C ARG A 301 -22.07 -13.14 -7.74
N VAL A 302 -22.27 -12.14 -6.88
CA VAL A 302 -21.80 -10.76 -7.15
C VAL A 302 -20.34 -10.53 -6.76
N MET A 303 -19.80 -11.32 -5.82
CA MET A 303 -18.43 -11.13 -5.32
C MET A 303 -17.37 -11.93 -6.10
N LEU A 304 -17.73 -13.11 -6.62
CA LEU A 304 -16.80 -13.98 -7.35
C LEU A 304 -16.15 -13.30 -8.57
N PRO A 305 -16.86 -12.52 -9.41
CA PRO A 305 -16.22 -11.82 -10.51
C PRO A 305 -15.09 -10.87 -10.06
N THR A 306 -15.29 -10.18 -8.94
CA THR A 306 -14.27 -9.30 -8.35
C THR A 306 -13.10 -10.10 -7.77
N TRP A 307 -13.39 -11.24 -7.13
CA TRP A 307 -12.36 -12.17 -6.65
C TRP A 307 -11.45 -12.64 -7.79
N ASP A 308 -12.03 -13.12 -8.89
CA ASP A 308 -11.30 -13.58 -10.06
C ASP A 308 -10.50 -12.44 -10.72
N ALA A 309 -11.08 -11.24 -10.76
CA ALA A 309 -10.42 -10.04 -11.28
C ALA A 309 -9.18 -9.67 -10.45
N VAL A 310 -9.23 -9.75 -9.12
CA VAL A 310 -8.06 -9.50 -8.26
C VAL A 310 -6.94 -10.48 -8.60
N TRP A 311 -7.23 -11.78 -8.66
CA TRP A 311 -6.22 -12.79 -8.99
C TRP A 311 -5.65 -12.61 -10.39
N ARG A 312 -6.49 -12.33 -11.40
CA ARG A 312 -6.03 -12.01 -12.75
C ARG A 312 -5.10 -10.79 -12.77
N GLY A 313 -5.42 -9.75 -12.00
CA GLY A 313 -4.55 -8.58 -11.86
C GLY A 313 -3.20 -8.93 -11.22
N LEU A 314 -3.18 -9.80 -10.22
CA LEU A 314 -1.95 -10.29 -9.61
C LEU A 314 -1.12 -11.14 -10.59
N ASP A 315 -1.76 -11.96 -11.42
CA ASP A 315 -1.08 -12.75 -12.46
C ASP A 315 -0.36 -11.82 -13.45
N LEU A 316 -1.04 -10.80 -13.98
CA LEU A 316 -0.44 -9.80 -14.88
C LEU A 316 0.74 -9.06 -14.22
N LEU A 317 0.62 -8.71 -12.93
CA LEU A 317 1.72 -8.07 -12.19
C LEU A 317 2.91 -9.01 -11.95
N ARG A 318 2.68 -10.33 -11.88
CA ARG A 318 3.73 -11.34 -11.72
C ARG A 318 4.49 -11.64 -13.01
N GLU A 319 3.94 -11.28 -14.17
CA GLU A 319 4.66 -11.34 -15.44
C GLU A 319 5.79 -10.31 -15.53
N LEU A 320 5.70 -9.23 -14.74
CA LEU A 320 6.74 -8.20 -14.66
C LEU A 320 7.88 -8.65 -13.73
N PRO A 321 9.16 -8.45 -14.11
CA PRO A 321 10.28 -8.69 -13.20
C PRO A 321 10.20 -7.75 -12.00
N GLU A 322 10.62 -8.22 -10.82
CA GLU A 322 10.63 -7.39 -9.61
C GLU A 322 11.75 -6.33 -9.65
N GLY A 323 11.42 -5.09 -9.27
CA GLY A 323 12.36 -3.99 -9.23
C GLY A 323 13.47 -4.21 -8.18
N SER A 324 14.70 -3.79 -8.49
CA SER A 324 15.88 -4.15 -7.70
C SER A 324 15.84 -3.72 -6.22
N ARG A 325 15.08 -2.67 -5.90
CA ARG A 325 14.93 -2.16 -4.51
C ARG A 325 13.58 -2.48 -3.88
N ALA A 326 12.75 -3.30 -4.52
CA ALA A 326 11.49 -3.76 -3.93
C ALA A 326 11.74 -4.60 -2.67
N GLU A 327 12.78 -5.44 -2.66
CA GLU A 327 13.19 -6.25 -1.51
C GLU A 327 13.64 -5.40 -0.31
N ASP A 328 14.38 -4.31 -0.54
CA ASP A 328 14.76 -3.36 0.53
C ASP A 328 13.53 -2.69 1.18
N ARG A 329 12.50 -2.40 0.37
CA ARG A 329 11.21 -1.90 0.87
C ARG A 329 10.46 -2.97 1.63
N TRP A 330 10.46 -4.21 1.15
CA TRP A 330 9.84 -5.34 1.83
C TRP A 330 10.50 -5.64 3.18
N THR A 331 11.82 -5.58 3.26
CA THR A 331 12.57 -5.71 4.51
C THR A 331 12.12 -4.67 5.54
N ARG A 332 11.85 -3.42 5.13
CA ARG A 332 11.29 -2.39 6.02
C ARG A 332 9.86 -2.71 6.49
N ASP A 333 9.05 -3.32 5.64
CA ASP A 333 7.73 -3.81 6.03
C ASP A 333 7.81 -4.98 7.01
N ARG A 334 8.74 -5.92 6.81
CA ARG A 334 9.02 -7.01 7.76
C ARG A 334 9.42 -6.46 9.12
N TRP A 335 10.31 -5.47 9.18
CA TRP A 335 10.64 -4.77 10.44
C TRP A 335 9.43 -4.14 11.10
N SER A 336 8.55 -3.50 10.31
CA SER A 336 7.31 -2.90 10.80
C SER A 336 6.33 -3.96 11.35
N PHE A 337 6.19 -5.08 10.65
CA PHE A 337 5.37 -6.22 11.03
C PHE A 337 5.87 -6.87 12.32
N THR A 338 7.17 -7.19 12.39
CA THR A 338 7.84 -7.74 13.58
C THR A 338 7.68 -6.82 14.79
N ALA A 339 7.94 -5.52 14.61
CA ALA A 339 7.75 -4.55 15.68
C ALA A 339 6.28 -4.51 16.16
N HIS A 340 5.31 -4.67 15.27
CA HIS A 340 3.91 -4.74 15.69
C HIS A 340 3.56 -6.04 16.42
N ARG A 341 4.02 -7.19 15.91
CA ARG A 341 3.92 -8.49 16.57
C ARG A 341 4.45 -8.41 18.01
N ASP A 342 5.63 -7.81 18.20
CA ASP A 342 6.28 -7.71 19.50
C ASP A 342 5.44 -6.87 20.48
N ARG A 343 4.89 -5.74 20.03
CA ARG A 343 3.94 -4.93 20.82
C ARG A 343 2.68 -5.71 21.21
N VAL A 344 2.17 -6.53 20.30
CA VAL A 344 0.99 -7.36 20.60
C VAL A 344 1.32 -8.42 21.65
N ARG A 345 2.47 -9.10 21.50
CA ARG A 345 2.96 -10.14 22.42
C ARG A 345 3.33 -9.61 23.80
N SER A 346 3.88 -8.40 23.88
CA SER A 346 4.21 -7.74 25.15
C SER A 346 2.96 -7.28 25.92
N GLY A 347 1.76 -7.42 25.34
CA GLY A 347 0.53 -6.98 25.97
C GLY A 347 0.37 -5.46 25.98
N GLU A 348 1.08 -4.73 25.10
CA GLU A 348 0.88 -3.28 24.98
C GLU A 348 -0.59 -2.97 24.66
N PRO A 349 -1.09 -1.80 25.10
CA PRO A 349 -2.46 -1.39 24.79
C PRO A 349 -2.70 -1.27 23.27
N PRO A 350 -3.97 -1.27 22.84
CA PRO A 350 -4.32 -0.97 21.45
C PRO A 350 -3.80 0.41 21.02
N GLN A 351 -3.54 0.57 19.72
CA GLN A 351 -3.08 1.84 19.17
C GLN A 351 -4.09 2.96 19.47
N PRO A 352 -3.63 4.16 19.88
CA PRO A 352 -4.51 5.24 20.33
C PRO A 352 -5.49 5.67 19.25
N ARG A 353 -6.60 6.31 19.65
CA ARG A 353 -7.59 6.84 18.69
C ARG A 353 -7.07 8.04 17.93
N ARG A 354 -6.30 8.88 18.62
CA ARG A 354 -5.68 10.08 18.09
C ARG A 354 -4.19 10.01 18.39
N ASP A 355 -3.37 10.32 17.40
CA ASP A 355 -1.95 10.50 17.64
C ASP A 355 -1.74 11.80 18.42
N ASP A 356 -0.81 11.79 19.37
CA ASP A 356 -0.26 13.03 19.91
C ASP A 356 0.50 13.82 18.83
N ALA A 357 0.79 15.09 19.10
CA ALA A 357 1.40 15.97 18.11
C ALA A 357 2.78 15.48 17.63
N VAL A 358 3.60 14.92 18.52
CA VAL A 358 4.95 14.44 18.19
C VAL A 358 4.83 13.17 17.35
N THR A 359 4.00 12.21 17.74
CA THR A 359 3.73 10.99 16.96
C THR A 359 3.18 11.32 15.57
N ALA A 360 2.22 12.25 15.47
CA ALA A 360 1.66 12.68 14.19
C ALA A 360 2.74 13.32 13.28
N ALA A 361 3.57 14.21 13.84
CA ALA A 361 4.67 14.85 13.12
C ALA A 361 5.73 13.84 12.66
N GLN A 362 6.10 12.87 13.51
CA GLN A 362 7.02 11.79 13.17
C GLN A 362 6.48 10.93 12.02
N LYS A 363 5.20 10.55 12.06
CA LYS A 363 4.55 9.79 10.99
C LYS A 363 4.53 10.58 9.68
N LEU A 364 4.25 11.88 9.71
CA LEU A 364 4.28 12.73 8.52
C LEU A 364 5.69 12.81 7.93
N ALA A 365 6.69 13.18 8.73
CA ALA A 365 8.08 13.28 8.28
C ALA A 365 8.61 11.94 7.72
N SER A 366 8.23 10.82 8.35
CA SER A 366 8.56 9.48 7.86
C SER A 366 7.91 9.18 6.51
N ARG A 367 6.65 9.58 6.30
CA ARG A 367 5.93 9.41 5.02
C ARG A 367 6.51 10.27 3.91
N GLU A 368 6.88 11.51 4.19
CA GLU A 368 7.55 12.40 3.23
C GLU A 368 8.91 11.83 2.79
N THR A 369 9.70 11.38 3.77
CA THR A 369 10.99 10.70 3.50
C THR A 369 10.77 9.45 2.65
N ALA A 370 9.78 8.63 2.99
CA ALA A 370 9.44 7.42 2.24
C ALA A 370 8.94 7.73 0.82
N GLN A 371 8.17 8.82 0.62
CA GLN A 371 7.71 9.25 -0.70
C GLN A 371 8.90 9.62 -1.59
N ALA A 372 9.77 10.51 -1.11
CA ALA A 372 10.92 10.96 -1.88
C ALA A 372 11.90 9.81 -2.14
N GLN A 373 12.09 8.89 -1.18
CA GLN A 373 12.90 7.70 -1.40
C GLN A 373 12.26 6.74 -2.42
N LEU A 374 10.94 6.49 -2.34
CA LEU A 374 10.25 5.65 -3.31
C LEU A 374 10.42 6.21 -4.73
N GLU A 375 10.14 7.49 -4.92
CA GLU A 375 10.24 8.16 -6.22
C GLU A 375 11.64 8.07 -6.82
N ALA A 376 12.68 8.24 -6.00
CA ALA A 376 14.06 8.09 -6.45
C ALA A 376 14.38 6.64 -6.81
N GLN A 377 13.96 5.68 -5.98
CA GLN A 377 14.22 4.25 -6.22
C GLN A 377 13.48 3.72 -7.45
N GLU A 378 12.21 4.08 -7.65
CA GLU A 378 11.45 3.69 -8.84
C GLU A 378 12.12 4.21 -10.12
N ALA A 379 12.63 5.45 -10.12
CA ALA A 379 13.37 6.02 -11.24
C ALA A 379 14.74 5.36 -11.48
N LEU A 380 15.38 4.81 -10.45
CA LEU A 380 16.66 4.11 -10.60
C LEU A 380 16.48 2.65 -11.02
N ASP A 381 15.36 2.03 -10.63
CA ASP A 381 15.04 0.64 -10.94
C ASP A 381 14.45 0.47 -12.35
N ASP A 382 13.82 1.52 -12.90
CA ASP A 382 13.01 1.42 -14.12
C ASP A 382 13.36 2.49 -15.17
N PRO A 383 13.86 2.07 -16.35
CA PRO A 383 14.17 2.99 -17.45
C PRO A 383 13.01 3.86 -17.91
N LEU A 384 11.76 3.39 -17.83
CA LEU A 384 10.59 4.14 -18.29
C LEU A 384 10.22 5.25 -17.29
N VAL A 385 10.33 4.95 -15.99
CA VAL A 385 10.19 5.96 -14.93
C VAL A 385 11.33 6.99 -15.02
N LEU A 386 12.56 6.54 -15.27
CA LEU A 386 13.70 7.43 -15.49
C LEU A 386 13.50 8.33 -16.71
N ALA A 387 12.96 7.81 -17.81
CA ALA A 387 12.67 8.59 -19.01
C ALA A 387 11.70 9.74 -18.71
N GLY A 388 10.69 9.51 -17.86
CA GLY A 388 9.81 10.58 -17.37
C GLY A 388 10.56 11.67 -16.62
N ARG A 389 11.52 11.32 -15.76
CA ARG A 389 12.38 12.26 -15.03
C ARG A 389 13.33 13.01 -15.96
N ARG A 390 13.85 12.35 -17.00
CA ARG A 390 14.69 12.96 -18.05
C ARG A 390 13.94 14.03 -18.83
N LEU A 391 12.72 13.73 -19.28
CA LEU A 391 11.87 14.69 -19.99
C LEU A 391 11.46 15.89 -19.11
N ALA A 392 11.40 15.71 -17.79
CA ALA A 392 11.16 16.79 -16.84
C ALA A 392 12.42 17.63 -16.50
N GLY A 393 13.59 17.27 -17.05
CA GLY A 393 14.86 17.92 -16.73
C GLY A 393 15.42 17.57 -15.34
N GLU A 394 14.88 16.56 -14.67
CA GLU A 394 15.26 16.11 -13.32
C GLU A 394 16.30 14.98 -13.32
N ALA A 395 16.62 14.45 -14.49
CA ALA A 395 17.68 13.51 -14.76
C ALA A 395 18.19 13.71 -16.19
N PHE A 396 19.35 13.16 -16.53
CA PHE A 396 19.85 13.15 -17.90
C PHE A 396 20.81 11.98 -18.13
N LEU A 397 20.92 11.54 -19.38
CA LEU A 397 21.93 10.58 -19.80
C LEU A 397 23.10 11.32 -20.44
N GLY A 398 24.31 10.99 -20.04
CA GLY A 398 25.50 11.66 -20.58
C GLY A 398 26.65 10.69 -20.82
N THR A 399 27.44 10.97 -21.84
CA THR A 399 28.66 10.22 -22.17
C THR A 399 29.87 11.01 -21.70
N VAL A 400 30.73 10.38 -20.90
CA VAL A 400 31.96 11.00 -20.41
C VAL A 400 32.93 11.16 -21.59
N THR A 401 33.42 12.37 -21.82
CA THR A 401 34.38 12.67 -22.90
C THR A 401 35.79 12.90 -22.37
N ASP A 402 35.91 13.49 -21.18
CA ASP A 402 37.19 13.79 -20.56
C ASP A 402 37.10 13.77 -19.03
N VAL A 403 38.23 13.49 -18.39
CA VAL A 403 38.35 13.43 -16.93
C VAL A 403 39.66 14.08 -16.49
N GLU A 404 39.55 15.24 -15.86
CA GLU A 404 40.67 15.98 -15.31
C GLU A 404 40.77 15.75 -13.79
N MET A 405 41.90 15.21 -13.33
CA MET A 405 42.13 14.99 -11.90
C MET A 405 42.49 16.28 -11.18
N THR A 406 41.58 16.81 -10.36
CA THR A 406 41.83 17.96 -9.47
C THR A 406 41.73 17.59 -7.99
N TYR A 407 42.15 18.49 -7.09
CA TYR A 407 42.22 18.24 -5.64
C TYR A 407 41.73 19.44 -4.83
N THR A 408 41.22 19.20 -3.62
CA THR A 408 40.87 20.29 -2.68
C THR A 408 42.09 21.03 -2.17
N GLU A 409 42.01 22.36 -2.13
CA GLU A 409 43.01 23.23 -1.49
C GLU A 409 42.93 23.09 0.04
N SER A 410 43.70 22.16 0.59
CA SER A 410 43.71 21.86 2.03
C SER A 410 45.02 21.21 2.44
N LYS A 411 45.34 21.21 3.75
CA LYS A 411 46.55 20.56 4.29
C LYS A 411 46.64 19.06 3.97
N ARG A 412 45.50 18.41 3.70
CA ARG A 412 45.40 17.03 3.22
C ARG A 412 44.51 17.01 1.98
N PRO A 413 45.07 17.25 0.78
CA PRO A 413 44.30 17.34 -0.45
C PRO A 413 43.49 16.08 -0.70
N SER A 414 42.20 16.25 -0.97
CA SER A 414 41.29 15.16 -1.34
C SER A 414 40.91 15.27 -2.82
N PRO A 415 40.79 14.16 -3.56
CA PRO A 415 40.49 14.19 -4.98
C PRO A 415 39.13 14.82 -5.27
N ARG A 416 39.05 15.62 -6.33
CA ARG A 416 37.86 16.30 -6.89
C ARG A 416 37.90 16.29 -8.42
N PRO A 417 37.92 15.12 -9.07
CA PRO A 417 37.99 15.06 -10.52
C PRO A 417 36.85 15.84 -11.18
N LEU A 418 37.20 16.56 -12.23
CA LEU A 418 36.27 17.21 -13.14
C LEU A 418 36.01 16.23 -14.28
N VAL A 419 34.74 15.91 -14.50
CA VAL A 419 34.28 14.99 -15.52
C VAL A 419 33.49 15.80 -16.54
N THR A 420 33.96 15.82 -17.78
CA THR A 420 33.25 16.44 -18.89
C THR A 420 32.30 15.43 -19.49
N VAL A 421 31.03 15.79 -19.58
CA VAL A 421 29.93 14.92 -19.99
C VAL A 421 29.20 15.56 -21.16
N ARG A 422 29.09 14.82 -22.27
CA ARG A 422 28.31 15.20 -23.44
C ARG A 422 26.89 14.66 -23.34
N THR A 423 25.89 15.49 -23.59
CA THR A 423 24.47 15.12 -23.59
C THR A 423 23.66 15.96 -24.58
N ASP A 424 22.66 15.34 -25.21
CA ASP A 424 21.65 15.97 -26.06
C ASP A 424 20.44 16.49 -25.24
N GLU A 425 20.45 16.24 -23.93
CA GLU A 425 19.36 16.59 -23.01
C GLU A 425 19.59 17.95 -22.35
N ARG A 426 18.51 18.57 -21.86
CA ARG A 426 18.53 19.88 -21.20
C ARG A 426 18.10 19.76 -19.72
N PRO A 427 18.96 19.23 -18.85
CA PRO A 427 18.66 19.14 -17.42
C PRO A 427 18.57 20.54 -16.79
N HIS A 428 17.77 20.66 -15.73
CA HIS A 428 17.58 21.91 -14.99
C HIS A 428 18.77 22.22 -14.04
N LEU A 429 19.93 22.48 -14.63
CA LEU A 429 21.15 22.78 -13.90
C LEU A 429 21.27 24.29 -13.63
N GLY A 430 21.28 24.66 -12.35
CA GLY A 430 21.75 25.97 -11.88
C GLY A 430 23.17 25.91 -11.33
N GLU A 431 23.77 27.06 -11.03
CA GLU A 431 25.09 27.12 -10.39
C GLU A 431 25.15 26.23 -9.15
N ARG A 432 26.19 25.39 -9.06
CA ARG A 432 26.46 24.51 -7.90
C ARG A 432 25.36 23.48 -7.61
N THR A 433 24.50 23.20 -8.59
CA THR A 433 23.50 22.15 -8.47
C THR A 433 24.17 20.81 -8.24
N LYS A 434 23.70 20.05 -7.27
CA LYS A 434 24.18 18.69 -7.05
C LYS A 434 23.52 17.75 -8.02
N VAL A 435 24.32 16.85 -8.57
CA VAL A 435 23.87 15.73 -9.39
C VAL A 435 24.41 14.44 -8.82
N TYR A 436 23.71 13.35 -9.04
CA TYR A 436 23.99 12.06 -8.43
C TYR A 436 24.05 10.98 -9.49
N ARG A 437 24.97 10.03 -9.35
CA ARG A 437 24.97 8.79 -10.13
C ARG A 437 24.95 7.58 -9.21
N SER A 438 24.44 6.45 -9.70
CA SER A 438 24.50 5.19 -8.95
C SER A 438 25.86 4.54 -9.17
N LEU A 439 26.63 4.39 -8.09
CA LEU A 439 27.91 3.69 -8.06
C LEU A 439 27.74 2.42 -7.22
N GLU A 440 27.71 1.26 -7.88
CA GLU A 440 27.47 -0.04 -7.23
C GLU A 440 26.20 -0.02 -6.34
N GLY A 441 25.13 0.59 -6.84
CA GLY A 441 23.85 0.72 -6.14
C GLY A 441 23.78 1.87 -5.12
N LYS A 442 24.89 2.57 -4.84
CA LYS A 442 24.95 3.66 -3.86
C LYS A 442 25.08 5.03 -4.53
N PRO A 443 24.49 6.10 -3.97
CA PRO A 443 24.61 7.43 -4.56
C PRO A 443 26.04 7.97 -4.44
N GLN A 444 26.63 8.36 -5.57
CA GLN A 444 27.83 9.21 -5.61
C GLN A 444 27.41 10.62 -6.02
N THR A 445 27.87 11.60 -5.24
CA THR A 445 27.54 13.03 -5.44
C THR A 445 28.56 13.70 -6.35
N ALA A 446 28.06 14.51 -7.27
CA ALA A 446 28.84 15.48 -8.04
C ALA A 446 28.17 16.87 -7.99
N GLU A 447 28.93 17.91 -8.33
CA GLU A 447 28.48 19.30 -8.39
C GLU A 447 28.64 19.81 -9.82
N PHE A 448 27.60 20.43 -10.37
CA PHE A 448 27.69 21.12 -11.64
C PHE A 448 28.57 22.37 -11.53
N VAL A 449 29.60 22.44 -12.37
CA VAL A 449 30.58 23.53 -12.37
C VAL A 449 30.26 24.56 -13.44
N ARG A 450 30.13 24.10 -14.70
CA ARG A 450 29.82 24.94 -15.85
C ARG A 450 29.30 24.08 -17.01
N ALA A 451 28.52 24.71 -17.89
CA ALA A 451 28.31 24.22 -19.25
C ALA A 451 29.29 24.95 -20.16
N GLU A 452 29.77 24.29 -21.21
CA GLU A 452 30.53 24.99 -22.25
C GLU A 452 29.58 25.83 -23.10
N GLU A 453 29.98 27.07 -23.45
CA GLU A 453 29.11 28.07 -24.07
C GLU A 453 28.74 27.72 -25.52
N GLU A 454 29.64 27.05 -26.23
CA GLU A 454 29.40 26.55 -27.57
C GLU A 454 28.96 25.08 -27.49
N PRO A 455 27.75 24.72 -27.97
CA PRO A 455 27.43 23.33 -28.19
C PRO A 455 28.43 22.72 -29.18
N ASP A 456 28.63 21.41 -29.10
CA ASP A 456 29.56 20.76 -30.01
C ASP A 456 29.05 20.76 -31.46
N GLN A 457 29.82 20.16 -32.37
CA GLN A 457 29.49 20.12 -33.80
C GLN A 457 28.13 19.45 -34.09
N ASP A 458 27.64 18.61 -33.18
CA ASP A 458 26.39 17.86 -33.29
C ASP A 458 25.21 18.58 -32.58
N GLY A 459 25.48 19.68 -31.88
CA GLY A 459 24.48 20.43 -31.12
C GLY A 459 24.30 19.95 -29.67
N ASP A 460 25.14 19.03 -29.21
CA ASP A 460 25.14 18.50 -27.84
C ASP A 460 25.74 19.53 -26.87
N VAL A 461 25.31 19.46 -25.60
CA VAL A 461 25.84 20.29 -24.52
C VAL A 461 26.95 19.53 -23.79
N LEU A 462 28.09 20.20 -23.57
CA LEU A 462 29.17 19.72 -22.73
C LEU A 462 29.02 20.28 -21.31
N LEU A 463 28.88 19.39 -20.33
CA LEU A 463 28.68 19.69 -18.92
C LEU A 463 29.93 19.27 -18.13
N VAL A 464 30.47 20.17 -17.30
CA VAL A 464 31.57 19.85 -16.40
C VAL A 464 31.03 19.59 -15.00
N LEU A 465 31.22 18.36 -14.52
CA LEU A 465 30.77 17.89 -13.21
C LEU A 465 31.96 17.59 -12.31
N ARG A 466 31.93 18.07 -11.06
CA ARG A 466 32.97 17.77 -10.06
C ARG A 466 32.51 16.65 -9.14
N ILE A 467 33.20 15.51 -9.13
CA ILE A 467 32.89 14.43 -8.17
C ILE A 467 33.30 14.85 -6.76
N LEU A 468 32.41 14.64 -5.78
CA LEU A 468 32.61 15.12 -4.40
C LEU A 468 32.94 14.01 -3.40
N ASP A 469 32.41 12.80 -3.60
CA ASP A 469 32.48 11.73 -2.60
C ASP A 469 32.69 10.33 -3.22
N ARG A 470 32.72 9.31 -2.35
CA ARG A 470 32.89 7.87 -2.68
C ARG A 470 34.12 7.49 -3.51
N MET A 471 35.19 8.26 -3.43
CA MET A 471 36.49 7.96 -4.07
C MET A 471 37.50 7.27 -3.13
N GLY A 472 37.04 6.69 -2.02
CA GLY A 472 37.91 6.15 -0.98
C GLY A 472 38.48 7.21 -0.05
N ARG A 473 39.43 6.82 0.83
CA ARG A 473 40.06 7.69 1.83
C ARG A 473 41.48 8.14 1.45
N GLY A 474 42.00 7.63 0.34
CA GLY A 474 43.34 7.91 -0.16
C GLY A 474 43.43 9.19 -0.98
N LYS A 475 44.66 9.56 -1.34
CA LYS A 475 44.93 10.63 -2.31
C LYS A 475 44.55 10.20 -3.73
N GLU A 476 44.82 8.94 -4.05
CA GLU A 476 44.37 8.31 -5.29
C GLU A 476 42.94 7.79 -5.10
N PRO A 477 42.03 8.09 -6.04
CA PRO A 477 40.69 7.52 -6.02
C PRO A 477 40.70 5.99 -6.04
N ALA A 478 39.75 5.37 -5.34
CA ALA A 478 39.56 3.93 -5.43
C ALA A 478 39.25 3.52 -6.90
N PRO A 479 39.76 2.37 -7.39
CA PRO A 479 39.43 1.88 -8.73
C PRO A 479 37.91 1.83 -8.96
N GLY A 480 37.46 2.27 -10.15
CA GLY A 480 36.04 2.34 -10.54
C GLY A 480 35.24 3.49 -9.91
N SER A 481 35.80 4.25 -8.96
CA SER A 481 35.08 5.35 -8.31
C SER A 481 34.97 6.64 -9.13
N VAL A 482 35.82 6.79 -10.16
CA VAL A 482 35.81 7.90 -11.11
C VAL A 482 35.40 7.33 -12.47
N PRO A 483 34.49 7.98 -13.22
CA PRO A 483 34.16 7.56 -14.57
C PRO A 483 35.38 7.56 -15.50
N GLU A 484 35.31 6.80 -16.59
CA GLU A 484 36.29 6.81 -17.67
C GLU A 484 35.69 7.42 -18.96
N PRO A 485 36.51 8.02 -19.85
CA PRO A 485 36.04 8.45 -21.16
C PRO A 485 35.38 7.30 -21.93
N GLY A 486 34.18 7.55 -22.45
CA GLY A 486 33.32 6.56 -23.09
C GLY A 486 32.21 6.01 -22.19
N ASP A 487 32.29 6.19 -20.87
CA ASP A 487 31.24 5.77 -19.95
C ASP A 487 29.93 6.51 -20.22
N ARG A 488 28.83 5.77 -20.34
CA ARG A 488 27.48 6.33 -20.48
C ARG A 488 26.74 6.21 -19.15
N ILE A 489 26.45 7.35 -18.53
CA ILE A 489 25.98 7.43 -17.14
C ILE A 489 24.65 8.17 -17.07
N ALA A 490 23.70 7.60 -16.35
CA ALA A 490 22.50 8.30 -15.92
C ALA A 490 22.81 9.16 -14.69
N TRP A 491 22.62 10.46 -14.82
CA TRP A 491 22.75 11.44 -13.74
C TRP A 491 21.37 11.89 -13.30
N THR A 492 21.16 12.05 -12.00
CA THR A 492 19.89 12.53 -11.41
C THR A 492 20.14 13.82 -10.66
N LEU A 493 19.17 14.74 -10.65
CA LEU A 493 19.21 15.97 -9.85
C LEU A 493 18.56 15.78 -8.47
N PHE A 494 18.05 14.59 -8.19
CA PHE A 494 17.51 14.17 -6.90
C PHE A 494 18.43 13.18 -6.19
N GLU A 495 18.42 13.24 -4.86
CA GLU A 495 19.14 12.32 -3.98
C GLU A 495 18.51 10.92 -4.00
N HIS A 496 19.36 9.88 -4.07
CA HIS A 496 18.89 8.49 -4.07
C HIS A 496 18.50 8.02 -2.66
N ASP A 497 19.15 8.58 -1.64
CA ASP A 497 18.90 8.29 -0.23
C ASP A 497 18.51 9.58 0.49
N GLN A 498 17.25 9.64 0.92
CA GLN A 498 16.74 10.80 1.63
C GLN A 498 17.20 10.79 3.09
N ARG A 499 17.77 11.90 3.54
CA ARG A 499 18.13 12.07 4.96
C ARG A 499 16.89 12.45 5.75
N GLY A 500 16.74 11.84 6.92
CA GLY A 500 15.68 12.21 7.86
C GLY A 500 15.77 13.68 8.27
N GLY A 501 14.61 14.27 8.55
CA GLY A 501 14.50 15.63 9.08
C GLY A 501 15.15 15.80 10.47
N PRO A 502 15.17 17.03 11.00
CA PRO A 502 15.70 17.32 12.33
C PRO A 502 15.00 16.49 13.41
N LYS A 503 15.70 16.20 14.52
CA LYS A 503 15.10 15.52 15.67
C LYS A 503 13.92 16.36 16.18
N LEU A 504 12.75 15.75 16.30
CA LEU A 504 11.59 16.35 16.95
C LEU A 504 11.79 16.42 18.48
N PRO A 505 11.15 17.38 19.18
CA PRO A 505 11.24 17.48 20.63
C PRO A 505 10.69 16.22 21.30
N ASP A 506 11.12 15.97 22.54
CA ASP A 506 10.54 14.90 23.34
C ASP A 506 9.09 15.30 23.75
N PRO A 507 8.16 14.36 24.00
CA PRO A 507 6.74 14.66 24.25
C PRO A 507 6.50 15.69 25.36
N GLU A 508 7.33 15.69 26.40
CA GLU A 508 7.30 16.63 27.53
C GLU A 508 7.66 18.07 27.13
N GLU A 509 8.30 18.25 25.97
CA GLU A 509 8.70 19.55 25.41
C GLU A 509 7.76 20.01 24.28
N THR A 510 6.61 19.34 24.11
CA THR A 510 5.64 19.69 23.07
C THR A 510 5.17 21.15 23.24
N PRO A 511 5.29 22.02 22.22
CA PRO A 511 4.89 23.41 22.33
C PRO A 511 3.40 23.58 22.66
N TRP A 512 3.04 24.59 23.45
CA TRP A 512 1.65 24.89 23.83
C TRP A 512 0.72 25.08 22.61
N THR A 513 1.26 25.55 21.49
CA THR A 513 0.53 25.71 20.22
C THR A 513 0.07 24.40 19.60
N HIS A 514 0.62 23.27 20.05
CA HIS A 514 0.33 21.93 19.55
C HIS A 514 -0.24 21.00 20.64
N GLY A 515 -0.80 21.58 21.71
CA GLY A 515 -1.41 20.85 22.83
C GLY A 515 -0.63 20.94 24.14
N GLY A 516 0.61 21.41 24.11
CA GLY A 516 1.48 21.51 25.28
C GLY A 516 1.99 20.14 25.78
N PRO A 517 2.83 20.12 26.81
CA PRO A 517 3.27 18.89 27.45
C PRO A 517 2.06 18.09 27.96
N PRO A 518 2.05 16.75 27.86
CA PRO A 518 0.98 15.95 28.44
C PRO A 518 0.87 16.23 29.95
N GLY A 519 -0.32 16.61 30.43
CA GLY A 519 -0.56 16.81 31.86
C GLY A 519 -0.39 15.52 32.66
N ALA A 520 -0.13 15.61 33.97
CA ALA A 520 0.09 14.44 34.85
C ALA A 520 -1.05 13.39 34.82
N ASP A 521 -2.27 13.81 34.47
CA ASP A 521 -3.45 12.96 34.33
C ASP A 521 -3.57 12.26 32.95
N ALA A 522 -2.81 12.69 31.94
CA ALA A 522 -2.84 12.11 30.60
C ALA A 522 -2.12 10.74 30.54
N ALA A 523 -1.10 10.54 31.37
CA ALA A 523 -0.37 9.28 31.46
C ALA A 523 -1.10 8.18 32.27
N THR A 524 -2.08 8.56 33.10
CA THR A 524 -2.79 7.67 34.04
C THR A 524 -4.24 7.40 33.66
N ARG A 525 -4.86 8.17 32.76
CA ARG A 525 -6.10 7.74 32.12
C ARG A 525 -5.77 6.72 31.03
N ALA A 526 -6.04 5.45 31.30
CA ALA A 526 -6.52 4.60 30.22
C ALA A 526 -7.63 5.40 29.51
N GLU A 527 -7.45 5.72 28.23
CA GLU A 527 -8.45 6.46 27.46
C GLU A 527 -9.79 5.75 27.67
N GLN A 528 -10.70 6.41 28.39
CA GLN A 528 -12.03 5.87 28.57
C GLN A 528 -12.65 5.78 27.17
N PRO A 529 -13.37 4.69 26.86
CA PRO A 529 -14.10 4.62 25.61
C PRO A 529 -14.98 5.86 25.50
N ASP A 530 -15.02 6.46 24.32
CA ASP A 530 -15.97 7.52 23.99
C ASP A 530 -17.38 7.02 24.36
N PRO A 531 -18.27 7.92 24.83
CA PRO A 531 -19.67 7.58 24.93
C PRO A 531 -20.12 7.05 23.57
N VAL A 532 -20.80 5.90 23.58
CA VAL A 532 -21.25 5.20 22.37
C VAL A 532 -21.95 6.19 21.44
N THR A 533 -21.34 6.48 20.29
CA THR A 533 -21.98 7.30 19.26
C THR A 533 -22.87 6.41 18.39
N PRO A 534 -23.85 6.99 17.66
CA PRO A 534 -24.63 6.23 16.66
C PRO A 534 -23.74 5.54 15.61
N GLU A 535 -22.52 6.03 15.40
CA GLU A 535 -21.51 5.48 14.49
C GLU A 535 -20.74 4.28 15.10
N ASP A 536 -20.72 4.16 16.44
CA ASP A 536 -20.13 3.02 17.18
C ASP A 536 -21.14 1.87 17.39
N LEU A 537 -22.41 2.15 17.16
CA LEU A 537 -23.49 1.17 17.03
C LEU A 537 -23.41 0.53 15.64
N LEU A 538 -22.30 -0.16 15.38
CA LEU A 538 -22.32 -1.35 14.54
C LEU A 538 -23.21 -2.39 15.21
#